data_AF-A0A933I7P8-F1
#
_entry.id   AF-A0A933I7P8-F1
#
_cell.length_a   1.000
_cell.length_b   1.000
_cell.length_c   1.000
_cell.angle_alpha   90.00
_cell.angle_beta   90.00
_cell.angle_gamma   90.00
#
_symmetry.space_group_name_H-M   'P 1'
#
loop_
_entity.id
_entity.type
_entity.pdbx_description
1 polymer ?
#
loop_
_entity_poly.entity_id
_entity_poly.type
_entity_poly.pdbx_seq_one_letter_code
_entity_poly.pdbx_strand_id
1 'polypeptide(L)'
;KIAWHVDEPVRYSVVITDKSIRQWDEDTNRVQETALSGNPVFQNVLNQLTVWFSGNYVSLMKDYDVRLLQKSPHVFEFIPKKTNAAGKFIKGITISLREDERYLKQIRILEIGGDSTTIIFKNTIFDVPAEGLLFRGI
;
A
#
# COMPACT_ATOMS: atom_id res chain seq x y z
N LYS A 1 10.63 3.13 -5.42
CA LYS A 1 10.36 1.96 -6.29
C LYS A 1 9.69 0.91 -5.44
N ILE A 2 8.71 0.20 -5.97
CA ILE A 2 7.96 -0.85 -5.28
C ILE A 2 7.92 -2.06 -6.22
N ALA A 3 8.14 -3.25 -5.68
CA ALA A 3 7.88 -4.52 -6.36
C ALA A 3 6.87 -5.28 -5.51
N TRP A 4 5.76 -5.69 -6.12
CA TRP A 4 4.67 -6.40 -5.47
C TRP A 4 4.42 -7.68 -6.25
N HIS A 5 4.59 -8.81 -5.59
CA HIS A 5 4.37 -10.14 -6.17
C HIS A 5 3.28 -10.83 -5.38
N VAL A 6 2.31 -11.38 -6.10
CA VAL A 6 1.27 -12.24 -5.53
C VAL A 6 1.45 -13.62 -6.13
N ASP A 7 1.60 -14.60 -5.25
CA ASP A 7 1.85 -15.99 -5.62
C ASP A 7 0.55 -16.80 -5.74
N GLU A 8 -0.49 -16.42 -4.98
CA GLU A 8 -1.77 -17.14 -4.91
C GLU A 8 -2.93 -16.18 -4.55
N PRO A 9 -4.18 -16.49 -4.94
CA PRO A 9 -4.58 -17.60 -5.80
C PRO A 9 -4.39 -17.30 -7.29
N VAL A 10 -4.25 -16.03 -7.65
CA VAL A 10 -3.98 -15.58 -9.02
C VAL A 10 -2.64 -14.89 -9.02
N ARG A 11 -1.69 -15.42 -9.79
CA ARG A 11 -0.34 -14.85 -9.84
C ARG A 11 -0.31 -13.58 -10.64
N TYR A 12 0.24 -12.55 -10.04
CA TYR A 12 0.54 -11.31 -10.72
C TYR A 12 1.73 -10.62 -10.10
N SER A 13 2.39 -9.79 -10.89
CA SER A 13 3.52 -9.00 -10.43
C SER A 13 3.38 -7.56 -10.90
N VAL A 14 3.60 -6.62 -9.99
CA VAL A 14 3.56 -5.18 -10.27
C VAL A 14 4.89 -4.58 -9.88
N VAL A 15 5.57 -3.95 -10.83
CA VAL A 15 6.79 -3.17 -10.59
C VAL A 15 6.49 -1.70 -10.85
N ILE A 16 6.70 -0.90 -9.83
CA ILE A 16 6.48 0.54 -9.84
C ILE A 16 7.81 1.25 -9.71
N THR A 17 8.10 2.08 -10.70
CA THR A 17 9.26 2.98 -10.71
C THR A 17 8.82 4.43 -10.67
N ASP A 18 9.78 5.35 -10.75
CA ASP A 18 9.55 6.78 -10.96
C ASP A 18 9.01 7.11 -12.36
N LYS A 19 9.11 6.17 -13.32
CA LYS A 19 8.79 6.42 -14.74
C LYS A 19 7.53 5.69 -15.21
N SER A 20 7.38 4.45 -14.79
CA SER A 20 6.32 3.56 -15.27
C SER A 20 5.88 2.56 -14.22
N ILE A 21 4.68 2.02 -14.46
CA ILE A 21 4.15 0.83 -13.82
C ILE A 21 4.19 -0.27 -14.86
N ARG A 22 4.83 -1.39 -14.53
CA ARG A 22 4.74 -2.63 -15.29
C ARG A 22 3.91 -3.62 -14.49
N GLN A 23 3.00 -4.29 -15.15
CA GLN A 23 2.18 -5.33 -14.57
C GLN A 23 2.23 -6.57 -15.46
N TRP A 24 2.45 -7.73 -14.84
CA TRP A 24 2.27 -9.03 -15.44
C TRP A 24 1.16 -9.77 -14.69
N ASP A 25 0.31 -10.49 -15.41
CA ASP A 25 -0.72 -11.38 -14.87
C ASP A 25 -0.67 -12.75 -15.55
N GLU A 26 -0.99 -13.80 -14.79
CA GLU A 26 -0.89 -15.17 -15.32
C GLU A 26 -1.97 -15.53 -16.34
N ASP A 27 -3.15 -14.90 -16.25
CA ASP A 27 -4.30 -15.19 -17.10
C ASP A 27 -4.00 -14.86 -18.57
N THR A 28 -3.39 -13.70 -18.80
CA THR A 28 -3.02 -13.26 -20.15
C THR A 28 -1.58 -13.59 -20.50
N ASN A 29 -0.74 -13.84 -19.48
CA ASN A 29 0.71 -14.00 -19.59
C ASN A 29 1.36 -12.83 -20.36
N ARG A 30 0.88 -11.60 -20.15
CA ARG A 30 1.35 -10.39 -20.82
C ARG A 30 1.88 -9.39 -19.82
N VAL A 31 2.92 -8.68 -20.23
CA VAL A 31 3.40 -7.49 -19.53
C VAL A 31 2.73 -6.27 -20.14
N GLN A 32 2.02 -5.53 -19.32
CA GLN A 32 1.48 -4.22 -19.63
C GLN A 32 2.34 -3.16 -18.98
N GLU A 33 2.78 -2.17 -19.75
CA GLU A 33 3.54 -1.03 -19.23
C GLU A 33 2.75 0.25 -19.43
N THR A 34 2.53 0.98 -18.33
CA THR A 34 1.88 2.28 -18.33
C THR A 34 2.86 3.33 -17.86
N ALA A 35 3.11 4.35 -18.68
CA ALA A 35 3.88 5.51 -18.26
C ALA A 35 3.14 6.26 -17.15
N LEU A 36 3.87 6.68 -16.12
CA LEU A 36 3.29 7.44 -15.00
C LEU A 36 2.92 8.88 -15.40
N SER A 37 3.60 9.42 -16.41
CA SER A 37 3.29 10.72 -16.99
C SER A 37 1.91 10.69 -17.65
N GLY A 38 0.97 11.49 -17.12
CA GLY A 38 -0.36 11.66 -17.72
C GLY A 38 -1.48 10.84 -17.08
N ASN A 39 -1.22 10.07 -16.01
CA ASN A 39 -2.28 9.36 -15.27
C ASN A 39 -2.33 9.74 -13.78
N PRO A 40 -3.18 10.71 -13.40
CA PRO A 40 -3.30 11.20 -12.01
C PRO A 40 -3.83 10.17 -11.02
N VAL A 41 -4.60 9.18 -11.48
CA VAL A 41 -5.17 8.13 -10.62
C VAL A 41 -4.05 7.25 -10.06
N PHE A 42 -3.10 6.86 -10.91
CA PHE A 42 -1.99 6.02 -10.47
C PHE A 42 -1.05 6.73 -9.50
N GLN A 43 -0.76 8.01 -9.72
CA GLN A 43 0.03 8.80 -8.77
C GLN A 43 -0.58 8.80 -7.37
N ASN A 44 -1.91 8.87 -7.26
CA ASN A 44 -2.59 8.81 -5.97
C ASN A 44 -2.49 7.44 -5.31
N VAL A 45 -2.67 6.35 -6.07
CA VAL A 45 -2.53 4.97 -5.54
C VAL A 45 -1.10 4.73 -5.05
N LEU A 46 -0.10 5.15 -5.82
CA LEU A 46 1.31 5.01 -5.46
C LEU A 46 1.69 5.83 -4.24
N ASN A 47 1.19 7.06 -4.14
CA ASN A 47 1.41 7.88 -2.97
C ASN A 47 0.80 7.23 -1.73
N GLN A 48 -0.40 6.66 -1.83
CA GLN A 48 -1.04 5.96 -0.72
C GLN A 48 -0.24 4.72 -0.29
N LEU A 49 0.16 3.86 -1.24
CA LEU A 49 1.00 2.69 -0.96
C LEU A 49 2.34 3.11 -0.34
N THR A 50 2.99 4.13 -0.89
CA THR A 50 4.27 4.63 -0.38
C THR A 50 4.13 5.14 1.05
N VAL A 51 3.07 5.88 1.36
CA VAL A 51 2.85 6.35 2.74
C VAL A 51 2.56 5.18 3.68
N TRP A 52 1.80 4.18 3.22
CA TRP A 52 1.52 2.98 4.01
C TRP A 52 2.77 2.18 4.34
N PHE A 53 3.68 2.00 3.38
CA PHE A 53 4.89 1.18 3.56
C PHE A 53 6.11 1.95 4.09
N SER A 54 6.16 3.27 3.94
CA SER A 54 7.29 4.10 4.43
C SER A 54 7.24 4.40 5.93
N GLY A 55 6.12 4.12 6.60
CA GLY A 55 5.95 4.45 8.02
C GLY A 55 5.74 5.94 8.32
N ASN A 56 5.69 6.83 7.30
CA ASN A 56 5.50 8.27 7.49
C ASN A 56 4.01 8.64 7.61
N TYR A 57 3.35 8.16 8.67
CA TYR A 57 1.91 8.38 8.90
C TYR A 57 1.55 9.80 9.31
N VAL A 58 2.52 10.59 9.76
CA VAL A 58 2.33 12.02 10.09
C VAL A 58 1.79 12.77 8.87
N SER A 59 2.27 12.42 7.68
CA SER A 59 1.80 13.02 6.42
C SER A 59 0.30 12.78 6.15
N LEU A 60 -0.27 11.67 6.63
CA LEU A 60 -1.69 11.35 6.43
C LEU A 60 -2.63 12.23 7.25
N MET A 61 -2.16 12.83 8.35
CA MET A 61 -3.00 13.65 9.22
C MET A 61 -3.60 14.88 8.51
N LYS A 62 -3.00 15.30 7.39
CA LYS A 62 -3.55 16.36 6.55
C LYS A 62 -4.91 15.95 5.95
N ASP A 63 -4.98 14.74 5.42
CA ASP A 63 -6.11 14.27 4.59
C ASP A 63 -7.01 13.25 5.30
N TYR A 64 -6.62 12.82 6.52
CA TYR A 64 -7.33 11.85 7.33
C TYR A 64 -7.50 12.35 8.77
N ASP A 65 -8.63 12.00 9.37
CA ASP A 65 -8.82 12.06 10.82
C ASP A 65 -8.25 10.77 11.43
N VAL A 66 -7.46 10.89 12.48
CA VAL A 66 -6.75 9.77 13.10
C VAL A 66 -7.31 9.48 14.48
N ARG A 67 -7.60 8.21 14.76
CA ARG A 67 -8.07 7.72 16.06
C ARG A 67 -7.14 6.63 16.57
N LEU A 68 -6.88 6.65 17.87
CA LEU A 68 -6.20 5.57 18.55
C LEU A 68 -7.24 4.54 19.01
N LEU A 69 -7.23 3.35 18.42
CA LEU A 69 -8.13 2.26 18.80
C LEU A 69 -7.58 1.43 19.96
N GLN A 70 -6.26 1.29 20.05
CA GLN A 70 -5.58 0.52 21.09
C GLN A 70 -4.21 1.13 21.39
N LYS A 71 -3.81 1.12 22.66
CA LYS A 71 -2.54 1.72 23.14
C LYS A 71 -1.34 0.77 23.15
N SER A 72 -1.55 -0.54 23.31
CA SER A 72 -0.44 -1.49 23.40
C SER A 72 -0.86 -2.88 22.87
N PRO A 73 -0.27 -3.35 21.74
CA PRO A 73 0.44 -2.53 20.77
C PRO A 73 -0.47 -1.43 20.19
N HIS A 74 0.12 -0.37 19.64
CA HIS A 74 -0.65 0.72 19.06
C HIS A 74 -1.44 0.27 17.83
N VAL A 75 -2.73 0.65 17.79
CA VAL A 75 -3.60 0.48 16.63
C VAL A 75 -4.25 1.83 16.32
N PHE A 76 -4.05 2.30 15.09
CA PHE A 76 -4.57 3.56 14.60
C PHE A 76 -5.62 3.33 13.52
N GLU A 77 -6.68 4.13 13.53
CA GLU A 77 -7.66 4.21 12.45
C GLU A 77 -7.53 5.58 11.77
N PHE A 78 -7.40 5.55 10.44
CA PHE A 78 -7.36 6.71 9.57
C PHE A 78 -8.65 6.76 8.77
N ILE A 79 -9.44 7.82 8.96
CA ILE A 79 -10.70 8.04 8.27
C ILE A 79 -10.52 9.20 7.29
N PRO A 80 -10.76 9.00 5.97
CA PRO A 80 -10.62 10.10 5.02
C PRO A 80 -11.51 11.29 5.41
N LYS A 81 -10.94 12.50 5.40
CA LYS A 81 -11.73 13.73 5.56
C LYS A 81 -12.66 13.92 4.37
N LYS A 82 -13.73 14.69 4.54
CA LYS A 82 -14.70 14.98 3.44
C LYS A 82 -14.07 15.56 2.18
N THR A 83 -12.96 16.29 2.32
CA THR A 83 -12.19 16.88 1.20
C THR A 83 -11.28 15.89 0.49
N ASN A 84 -11.05 14.71 1.07
CA ASN A 84 -10.17 13.69 0.52
C ASN A 84 -10.97 12.79 -0.44
N ALA A 85 -10.56 12.77 -1.71
CA ALA A 85 -11.20 11.96 -2.75
C ALA A 85 -11.20 10.44 -2.43
N ALA A 86 -10.25 9.96 -1.61
CA ALA A 86 -10.21 8.58 -1.14
C ALA A 86 -11.50 8.18 -0.41
N GLY A 87 -12.17 9.12 0.28
CA GLY A 87 -13.42 8.87 1.01
C GLY A 87 -14.60 8.42 0.13
N LYS A 88 -14.48 8.53 -1.20
CA LYS A 88 -15.47 7.98 -2.14
C LYS A 88 -15.43 6.44 -2.23
N PHE A 89 -14.30 5.85 -1.87
CA PHE A 89 -14.04 4.42 -2.03
C PHE A 89 -13.64 3.75 -0.71
N ILE A 90 -12.88 4.46 0.12
CA ILE A 90 -12.33 3.97 1.38
C ILE A 90 -13.15 4.55 2.53
N LYS A 91 -13.65 3.66 3.39
CA LYS A 91 -14.32 4.00 4.65
C LYS A 91 -13.32 4.26 5.77
N GLY A 92 -12.26 3.46 5.84
CA GLY A 92 -11.22 3.62 6.85
C GLY A 92 -10.02 2.70 6.61
N ILE A 93 -8.89 3.09 7.17
CA ILE A 93 -7.65 2.33 7.13
C ILE A 93 -7.19 2.11 8.57
N THR A 94 -7.04 0.85 8.97
CA THR A 94 -6.52 0.47 10.28
C THR A 94 -5.07 0.02 10.15
N ILE A 95 -4.19 0.62 10.93
CA ILE A 95 -2.77 0.27 11.01
C ILE A 95 -2.50 -0.30 12.39
N SER A 96 -1.94 -1.50 12.44
CA SER A 96 -1.50 -2.14 13.69
C SER A 96 0.02 -2.24 13.70
N LEU A 97 0.64 -1.78 14.77
CA LEU A 97 2.07 -1.94 15.01
C LEU A 97 2.36 -3.29 15.68
N ARG A 98 3.61 -3.75 15.56
CA ARG A 98 4.13 -4.89 16.32
C ARG A 98 4.28 -4.50 17.80
N GLU A 99 4.54 -5.50 18.63
CA GLU A 99 4.75 -5.33 20.08
C GLU A 99 5.94 -4.40 20.39
N ASP A 100 6.94 -4.35 19.52
CA ASP A 100 8.08 -3.43 19.64
C ASP A 100 7.76 -1.98 19.22
N GLU A 101 6.54 -1.75 18.70
CA GLU A 101 6.02 -0.47 18.21
C GLU A 101 6.85 0.20 17.10
N ARG A 102 7.84 -0.50 16.57
CA ARG A 102 8.76 0.03 15.55
C ARG A 102 8.29 -0.28 14.15
N TYR A 103 7.56 -1.38 13.99
CA TYR A 103 7.23 -1.89 12.66
C TYR A 103 5.75 -2.20 12.52
N LEU A 104 5.30 -2.19 11.27
CA LEU A 104 3.95 -2.61 10.92
C LEU A 104 3.79 -4.11 11.17
N LYS A 105 2.67 -4.45 11.80
CA LYS A 105 2.15 -5.82 11.86
C LYS A 105 1.14 -6.04 10.75
N GLN A 106 0.23 -5.08 10.57
CA GLN A 106 -0.91 -5.24 9.70
C GLN A 106 -1.44 -3.89 9.20
N ILE A 107 -1.94 -3.89 7.97
CA ILE A 107 -2.83 -2.85 7.43
C ILE A 107 -4.15 -3.50 7.07
N ARG A 108 -5.26 -2.88 7.44
CA ARG A 108 -6.60 -3.25 7.00
C ARG A 108 -7.26 -2.06 6.33
N ILE A 109 -7.75 -2.24 5.11
CA ILE A 109 -8.49 -1.23 4.35
C ILE A 109 -9.94 -1.69 4.31
N LEU A 110 -10.85 -0.83 4.77
CA LEU A 110 -12.29 -1.04 4.69
C LEU A 110 -12.85 -0.12 3.62
N GLU A 111 -13.50 -0.69 2.62
CA GLU A 111 -14.14 0.05 1.54
C GLU A 111 -15.56 0.47 1.92
N ILE A 112 -16.10 1.47 1.21
CA ILE A 112 -17.48 1.95 1.43
C ILE A 112 -18.50 0.84 1.18
N GLY A 113 -18.22 -0.05 0.23
CA GLY A 113 -19.06 -1.22 -0.09
C GLY A 113 -19.08 -2.30 0.99
N GLY A 114 -18.19 -2.24 1.98
CA GLY A 114 -18.08 -3.23 3.07
C GLY A 114 -16.98 -4.27 2.85
N ASP A 115 -16.47 -4.38 1.62
CA ASP A 115 -15.29 -5.20 1.31
C ASP A 115 -14.07 -4.73 2.10
N SER A 116 -13.18 -5.67 2.38
CA SER A 116 -11.96 -5.35 3.10
C SER A 116 -10.75 -6.10 2.59
N THR A 117 -9.66 -5.36 2.44
CA THR A 117 -8.34 -5.91 2.16
C THR A 117 -7.50 -5.89 3.43
N THR A 118 -6.86 -7.01 3.77
CA THR A 118 -5.95 -7.11 4.92
C THR A 118 -4.56 -7.54 4.44
N ILE A 119 -3.56 -6.72 4.76
CA ILE A 119 -2.15 -6.98 4.46
C ILE A 119 -1.44 -7.26 5.78
N ILE A 120 -0.86 -8.45 5.91
CA ILE A 120 -0.13 -8.88 7.12
C ILE A 120 1.35 -8.98 6.77
N PHE A 121 2.18 -8.27 7.51
CA PHE A 121 3.63 -8.29 7.32
C PHE A 121 4.24 -9.42 8.14
N LYS A 122 4.96 -10.31 7.45
CA LYS A 122 5.71 -11.42 8.05
C LYS A 122 7.15 -11.36 7.54
N ASN A 123 8.10 -11.78 8.38
CA ASN A 123 9.52 -11.85 8.03
C ASN A 123 10.08 -10.55 7.42
N THR A 124 9.65 -9.40 7.94
CA THR A 124 10.05 -8.10 7.41
C THR A 124 11.51 -7.83 7.68
N ILE A 125 12.26 -7.48 6.63
CA ILE A 125 13.67 -7.12 6.69
C ILE A 125 13.82 -5.68 6.20
N PHE A 126 14.63 -4.89 6.90
CA PHE A 126 14.87 -3.47 6.61
C PHE A 126 16.32 -3.22 6.24
N ASP A 127 16.55 -2.13 5.49
CA ASP A 127 17.87 -1.62 5.13
C ASP A 127 18.81 -2.61 4.43
N VAL A 128 18.23 -3.66 3.83
CA VAL A 128 18.96 -4.59 2.96
C VAL A 128 19.00 -4.02 1.54
N PRO A 129 20.16 -4.09 0.85
CA PRO A 129 20.24 -3.72 -0.55
C PRO A 129 19.18 -4.49 -1.36
N ALA A 130 18.20 -3.77 -1.89
CA ALA A 130 17.24 -4.35 -2.80
C ALA A 130 17.96 -4.59 -4.14
N GLU A 131 18.24 -5.87 -4.44
CA GLU A 131 18.95 -6.23 -5.68
C GLU A 131 18.16 -5.77 -6.91
N GLY A 132 18.89 -5.31 -7.94
CA GLY A 132 18.27 -4.82 -9.17
C GLY A 132 17.39 -5.85 -9.90
N LEU A 133 17.55 -7.14 -9.60
CA LEU A 133 16.76 -8.23 -10.17
C LEU A 133 15.28 -8.15 -9.79
N LEU A 134 14.97 -7.73 -8.55
CA LEU A 134 13.60 -7.54 -8.06
C LEU A 134 12.79 -6.54 -8.89
N PHE A 135 13.46 -5.65 -9.61
CA PHE A 135 12.84 -4.59 -10.40
C PHE A 135 13.04 -4.75 -11.91
N ARG A 136 13.69 -5.83 -12.38
CA ARG A 136 14.02 -6.05 -13.80
C ARG A 136 13.16 -7.12 -14.48
N GLY A 137 12.68 -8.12 -13.74
CA GLY A 137 12.00 -9.29 -14.30
C GLY A 137 10.53 -9.40 -13.88
N ILE A 138 9.65 -8.80 -14.67
CA ILE A 138 8.23 -9.19 -14.77
C ILE A 138 7.82 -9.22 -16.23
#